data_AF-A0A930WGE3-F1
#
_entry.id   AF-A0A930WGE3-F1
#
_cell.length_a   1.000
_cell.length_b   1.000
_cell.length_c   1.000
_cell.angle_alpha   90.00
_cell.angle_beta   90.00
_cell.angle_gamma   90.00
#
_symmetry.space_group_name_H-M   'P 1'
#
loop_
_entity.id
_entity.type
_entity.pdbx_description
1 polymer ?
#
loop_
_entity_poly.entity_id
_entity_poly.type
_entity_poly.pdbx_seq_one_letter_code
_entity_poly.pdbx_strand_id
1 'polypeptide(L)'
;MKVVKFGGSSLASASQLEKVLNIVKSDKERRFVVVSAPGKRNAEDTKVTDALIKYYRDYVAGNDISTSQNWIIDRYAAMVSELGLKPTVLEKISKSIRALATLPIEENDFLYDAFLAAGENNNAKLIAAYFNQNGIDARYVHPREAGIVVTSEPGNARIIPSSYDKIEGLADSNEVLVIPGFF
;
A
#
# COMPACT_ATOMS: atom_id res chain seq x y z
N MET A 1 -14.56 -7.06 -17.26
CA MET A 1 -13.61 -6.96 -16.12
C MET A 1 -12.51 -5.98 -16.47
N LYS A 2 -12.24 -4.99 -15.60
CA LYS A 2 -11.26 -3.92 -15.82
C LYS A 2 -10.31 -3.78 -14.64
N VAL A 3 -9.06 -3.50 -14.97
CA VAL A 3 -8.01 -3.13 -14.02
C VAL A 3 -7.80 -1.63 -14.11
N VAL A 4 -7.69 -0.97 -12.96
CA VAL A 4 -7.30 0.44 -12.85
C VAL A 4 -6.11 0.56 -11.93
N LYS A 5 -5.19 1.48 -12.26
CA LYS A 5 -4.01 1.78 -11.46
C LYS A 5 -4.04 3.24 -11.03
N PHE A 6 -3.81 3.50 -9.75
CA PHE A 6 -3.69 4.84 -9.20
C PHE A 6 -2.27 5.05 -8.66
N GLY A 7 -1.57 6.02 -9.24
CA GLY A 7 -0.24 6.42 -8.79
C GLY A 7 -0.29 7.26 -7.51
N GLY A 8 0.87 7.49 -6.90
CA GLY A 8 0.94 8.13 -5.58
C GLY A 8 0.26 9.51 -5.50
N SER A 9 0.33 10.33 -6.56
CA SER A 9 -0.33 11.64 -6.59
C SER A 9 -1.85 11.54 -6.53
N SER A 10 -2.44 10.51 -7.15
CA SER A 10 -3.89 10.22 -7.08
C SER A 10 -4.31 9.69 -5.71
N LEU A 11 -3.36 9.36 -4.85
CA LEU A 11 -3.58 8.75 -3.53
C LEU A 11 -2.97 9.61 -2.41
N ALA A 12 -2.66 10.87 -2.69
CA ALA A 12 -1.93 11.75 -1.78
C ALA A 12 -2.79 12.38 -0.68
N SER A 13 -4.11 12.44 -0.82
CA SER A 13 -4.98 13.09 0.17
C SER A 13 -6.36 12.46 0.20
N ALA A 14 -7.13 12.77 1.25
CA ALA A 14 -8.53 12.34 1.34
C ALA A 14 -9.35 12.80 0.13
N SER A 15 -9.19 14.07 -0.27
CA SER A 15 -9.85 14.62 -1.46
C SER A 15 -9.48 13.95 -2.78
N GLN A 16 -8.26 13.39 -2.89
CA GLN A 16 -7.89 12.58 -4.06
C GLN A 16 -8.51 11.18 -3.97
N LEU A 17 -8.56 10.58 -2.78
CA LEU A 17 -9.22 9.29 -2.56
C LEU A 17 -10.73 9.34 -2.83
N GLU A 18 -11.40 10.46 -2.55
CA GLU A 18 -12.79 10.70 -2.95
C GLU A 18 -12.98 10.62 -4.48
N LYS A 19 -12.06 11.23 -5.24
CA LYS A 19 -12.08 11.15 -6.71
C LYS A 19 -11.85 9.71 -7.19
N VAL A 20 -10.89 9.02 -6.58
CA VAL A 20 -10.60 7.60 -6.87
C VAL A 20 -11.83 6.73 -6.59
N LEU A 21 -12.50 6.92 -5.45
CA LEU A 21 -13.74 6.24 -5.11
C LEU A 21 -14.81 6.47 -6.19
N ASN A 22 -15.01 7.72 -6.62
CA ASN A 22 -16.00 8.05 -7.65
C ASN A 22 -15.66 7.41 -9.01
N ILE A 23 -14.37 7.37 -9.37
CA ILE A 23 -13.90 6.65 -10.58
C ILE A 23 -14.26 5.18 -10.46
N VAL A 24 -13.95 4.51 -9.36
CA VAL A 24 -14.27 3.08 -9.18
C VAL A 24 -15.80 2.86 -9.20
N LYS A 25 -16.59 3.70 -8.52
CA LYS A 25 -18.07 3.61 -8.51
C LYS A 25 -18.71 3.78 -9.89
N SER A 26 -18.12 4.62 -10.75
CA SER A 26 -18.71 4.93 -12.06
C SER A 26 -18.73 3.76 -13.04
N ASP A 27 -17.98 2.69 -12.78
CA ASP A 27 -17.93 1.51 -13.65
C ASP A 27 -17.74 0.24 -12.81
N LYS A 28 -18.81 -0.55 -12.68
CA LYS A 28 -18.84 -1.80 -11.91
C LYS A 28 -17.87 -2.86 -12.45
N GLU A 29 -17.36 -2.73 -13.67
CA GLU A 29 -16.35 -3.65 -14.18
C GLU A 29 -14.96 -3.40 -13.59
N ARG A 30 -14.70 -2.24 -12.96
CA ARG A 30 -13.43 -1.88 -12.30
C ARG A 30 -13.28 -2.62 -10.97
N ARG A 31 -13.04 -3.92 -11.07
CA ARG A 31 -12.92 -4.82 -9.92
C ARG A 31 -11.48 -5.00 -9.42
N PHE A 32 -10.48 -4.52 -10.16
CA PHE A 32 -9.07 -4.63 -9.76
C PHE A 32 -8.46 -3.24 -9.65
N VAL A 33 -8.12 -2.84 -8.44
CA VAL A 33 -7.63 -1.51 -8.11
C VAL A 33 -6.20 -1.62 -7.59
N VAL A 34 -5.25 -1.35 -8.47
CA VAL A 34 -3.82 -1.38 -8.17
C VAL A 34 -3.39 -0.02 -7.64
N VAL A 35 -2.80 0.03 -6.46
CA VAL A 35 -2.52 1.29 -5.74
C VAL A 35 -1.05 1.41 -5.36
N SER A 36 -0.52 2.62 -5.52
CA SER A 36 0.79 2.98 -4.99
C SER A 36 0.75 3.51 -3.56
N ALA A 37 1.90 3.72 -2.94
CA ALA A 37 2.01 4.47 -1.69
C ALA A 37 1.54 5.93 -1.86
N PRO A 38 1.11 6.63 -0.79
CA PRO A 38 0.71 8.03 -0.88
C PRO A 38 1.86 8.90 -1.40
N GLY A 39 1.55 9.69 -2.42
CA GLY A 39 2.46 10.69 -2.98
C GLY A 39 2.45 11.99 -2.18
N LYS A 40 3.02 13.03 -2.80
CA LYS A 40 3.06 14.38 -2.25
C LYS A 40 1.69 15.06 -2.34
N ARG A 41 1.26 15.76 -1.30
CA ARG A 41 0.08 16.64 -1.30
C ARG A 41 0.32 17.96 -2.03
N ASN A 42 1.54 18.47 -1.93
CA ASN A 42 2.02 19.72 -2.53
C ASN A 42 3.53 19.61 -2.81
N ALA A 43 4.15 20.65 -3.38
CA ALA A 43 5.55 20.60 -3.78
C ALA A 43 6.52 20.31 -2.62
N GLU A 44 6.23 20.88 -1.45
CA GLU A 44 7.04 20.79 -0.23
C GLU A 44 6.83 19.48 0.57
N ASP A 45 5.79 18.72 0.24
CA ASP A 45 5.49 17.45 0.91
C ASP A 45 6.47 16.35 0.51
N THR A 46 6.56 15.30 1.33
CA THR A 46 7.40 14.12 1.09
C THR A 46 6.55 12.92 0.69
N LYS A 47 7.04 12.08 -0.23
CA LYS A 47 6.34 10.83 -0.56
C LYS A 47 6.53 9.84 0.59
N VAL A 48 5.51 9.00 0.85
CA VAL A 48 5.65 7.94 1.87
C VAL A 48 6.80 6.99 1.54
N THR A 49 7.03 6.67 0.27
CA THR A 49 8.18 5.86 -0.16
C THR A 49 9.52 6.50 0.21
N ASP A 50 9.67 7.82 0.03
CA ASP A 50 10.92 8.52 0.37
C ASP A 50 11.15 8.52 1.89
N ALA A 51 10.08 8.69 2.68
CA ALA A 51 10.14 8.57 4.14
C ALA A 51 10.49 7.14 4.60
N LEU A 52 9.99 6.11 3.92
CA LEU A 52 10.35 4.70 4.18
C LEU A 52 11.81 4.40 3.83
N ILE A 53 12.34 4.98 2.75
CA ILE A 53 13.76 4.90 2.41
C ILE A 53 14.61 5.54 3.51
N LYS A 54 14.21 6.71 4.01
CA LYS A 54 14.90 7.35 5.14
C LYS A 54 14.83 6.47 6.40
N TYR A 55 13.65 5.95 6.72
CA TYR A 55 13.45 5.04 7.84
C TYR A 55 14.37 3.81 7.76
N TYR A 56 14.43 3.16 6.60
CA TYR A 56 15.35 2.04 6.36
C TYR A 56 16.80 2.42 6.64
N ARG A 57 17.27 3.55 6.08
CA ARG A 57 18.66 4.02 6.26
C ARG A 57 19.00 4.29 7.72
N ASP A 58 18.08 4.92 8.45
CA ASP A 58 18.28 5.17 9.88
C ASP A 58 18.31 3.85 10.67
N TYR A 59 17.44 2.89 10.33
CA TYR A 59 17.37 1.59 10.98
C TYR A 59 18.66 0.78 10.81
N VAL A 60 19.15 0.65 9.57
CA VAL A 60 20.38 -0.11 9.29
C VAL A 60 21.64 0.57 9.84
N ALA A 61 21.61 1.88 10.05
CA ALA A 61 22.69 2.64 10.66
C ALA A 61 22.65 2.63 12.21
N GLY A 62 21.62 2.05 12.82
CA GLY A 62 21.42 2.09 14.28
C GLY A 62 21.07 3.48 14.82
N ASN A 63 20.59 4.38 13.98
CA ASN A 63 20.16 5.72 14.37
C ASN A 63 18.77 5.69 15.04
N ASP A 64 18.38 6.80 15.68
CA ASP A 64 16.99 6.96 16.13
C ASP A 64 16.01 6.97 14.94
N ILE A 65 15.04 6.06 15.01
CA ILE A 65 14.02 5.84 13.99
C ILE A 65 12.68 6.50 14.33
N SER A 66 12.54 7.05 15.55
CA SER A 66 11.26 7.54 16.08
C SER A 66 10.64 8.63 15.19
N THR A 67 11.48 9.54 14.69
CA THR A 67 11.04 10.64 13.81
C THR A 67 10.47 10.11 12.50
N SER A 68 11.14 9.14 11.87
CA SER A 68 10.69 8.55 10.60
C SER A 68 9.40 7.73 10.79
N GLN A 69 9.31 6.95 11.87
CA GLN A 69 8.10 6.19 12.20
C GLN A 69 6.90 7.11 12.45
N ASN A 70 7.06 8.12 13.30
CA ASN A 70 5.99 9.04 13.66
C ASN A 70 5.51 9.82 12.43
N TRP A 71 6.42 10.33 11.59
CA TRP A 71 6.03 11.03 10.37
C TRP A 71 5.16 10.18 9.45
N ILE A 72 5.51 8.91 9.23
CA ILE A 72 4.73 7.99 8.38
C ILE A 72 3.37 7.68 9.02
N ILE A 73 3.35 7.43 10.34
CA ILE A 73 2.11 7.13 11.06
C ILE A 73 1.17 8.34 11.04
N ASP A 74 1.68 9.53 11.31
CA ASP A 74 0.91 10.78 11.29
C ASP A 74 0.36 11.07 9.89
N ARG A 75 1.12 10.72 8.86
CA ARG A 75 0.68 10.82 7.47
C ARG A 75 -0.57 9.96 7.20
N TYR A 76 -0.61 8.74 7.72
CA TYR A 76 -1.79 7.88 7.64
C TYR A 76 -2.89 8.30 8.62
N ALA A 77 -2.54 8.80 9.80
CA ALA A 77 -3.49 9.29 10.80
C ALA A 77 -4.31 10.47 10.27
N ALA A 78 -3.66 11.41 9.58
CA ALA A 78 -4.32 12.52 8.90
C ALA A 78 -5.35 12.00 7.88
N MET A 79 -4.99 11.04 7.03
CA MET A 79 -5.92 10.45 6.06
C MET A 79 -7.07 9.69 6.73
N VAL A 80 -6.79 8.90 7.77
CA VAL A 80 -7.82 8.18 8.54
C VAL A 80 -8.81 9.17 9.16
N SER A 81 -8.32 10.26 9.73
CA SER A 81 -9.15 11.31 10.32
C SER A 81 -10.00 12.04 9.28
N GLU A 82 -9.37 12.54 8.20
CA GLU A 82 -10.04 13.27 7.11
C GLU A 82 -11.11 12.41 6.40
N LEU A 83 -10.87 11.11 6.26
CA LEU A 83 -11.83 10.16 5.65
C LEU A 83 -12.87 9.62 6.64
N GLY A 84 -12.77 9.97 7.92
CA GLY A 84 -13.65 9.45 8.98
C GLY A 84 -13.59 7.94 9.17
N LEU A 85 -12.41 7.33 8.96
CA LEU A 85 -12.20 5.90 9.10
C LEU A 85 -12.12 5.47 10.57
N LYS A 86 -12.44 4.20 10.85
CA LYS A 86 -12.33 3.63 12.19
C LYS A 86 -10.87 3.67 12.70
N PRO A 87 -10.64 3.97 14.00
CA PRO A 87 -9.29 4.00 14.59
C PRO A 87 -8.49 2.70 14.40
N THR A 88 -9.18 1.56 14.34
CA THR A 88 -8.58 0.23 14.12
C THR A 88 -7.83 0.11 12.78
N VAL A 89 -8.15 0.93 11.78
CA VAL A 89 -7.38 1.01 10.52
C VAL A 89 -6.00 1.59 10.81
N LEU A 90 -5.93 2.70 11.54
CA LEU A 90 -4.67 3.34 11.92
C LEU A 90 -3.84 2.45 12.85
N GLU A 91 -4.47 1.76 13.80
CA GLU A 91 -3.78 0.82 14.69
C GLU A 91 -3.04 -0.28 13.92
N LYS A 92 -3.71 -0.88 12.93
CA LYS A 92 -3.11 -1.91 12.05
C LYS A 92 -1.94 -1.35 11.24
N ILE A 93 -2.11 -0.18 10.64
CA ILE A 93 -1.05 0.48 9.85
C ILE A 93 0.14 0.81 10.75
N SER A 94 -0.11 1.41 11.92
CA SER A 94 0.92 1.81 12.87
C SER A 94 1.72 0.61 13.38
N LYS A 95 1.04 -0.51 13.68
CA LYS A 95 1.70 -1.76 14.04
C LYS A 95 2.58 -2.28 12.90
N SER A 96 2.08 -2.24 11.66
CA SER A 96 2.83 -2.67 10.47
C SER A 96 4.09 -1.83 10.25
N ILE A 97 4.01 -0.51 10.41
CA ILE A 97 5.17 0.38 10.25
C ILE A 97 6.20 0.13 11.34
N ARG A 98 5.79 -0.02 12.61
CA ARG A 98 6.72 -0.29 13.71
C ARG A 98 7.41 -1.64 13.60
N ALA A 99 6.71 -2.65 13.08
CA ALA A 99 7.25 -3.99 12.88
C ALA A 99 8.39 -4.05 11.84
N LEU A 100 8.57 -3.03 11.00
CA LEU A 100 9.70 -2.99 10.06
C LEU A 100 11.05 -2.98 10.80
N ALA A 101 11.15 -2.26 11.92
CA ALA A 101 12.36 -2.23 12.75
C ALA A 101 12.55 -3.46 13.65
N THR A 102 11.78 -4.53 13.41
CA THR A 102 12.02 -5.84 14.05
C THR A 102 12.52 -6.88 13.06
N LEU A 103 12.68 -6.52 11.78
CA LEU A 103 13.20 -7.42 10.75
C LEU A 103 14.72 -7.54 10.88
N PRO A 104 15.30 -8.73 10.65
CA PRO A 104 16.75 -8.90 10.75
C PRO A 104 17.48 -8.00 9.74
N ILE A 105 18.57 -7.36 10.19
CA ILE A 105 19.46 -6.55 9.35
C ILE A 105 20.44 -7.45 8.60
N GLU A 106 21.02 -8.41 9.30
CA GLU A 106 21.93 -9.40 8.73
C GLU A 106 21.15 -10.53 8.07
N GLU A 107 21.72 -11.11 7.00
CA GLU A 107 21.14 -12.24 6.26
C GLU A 107 19.73 -11.98 5.70
N ASN A 108 19.42 -10.72 5.36
CA ASN A 108 18.12 -10.31 4.84
C ASN A 108 18.24 -9.41 3.61
N ASP A 109 18.46 -10.03 2.45
CA ASP A 109 18.59 -9.32 1.17
C ASP A 109 17.31 -8.58 0.74
N PHE A 110 16.17 -8.90 1.35
CA PHE A 110 14.86 -8.30 1.06
C PHE A 110 14.48 -7.18 2.03
N LEU A 111 15.35 -6.82 2.99
CA LEU A 111 15.02 -5.82 4.01
C LEU A 111 14.63 -4.47 3.39
N TYR A 112 15.39 -4.01 2.40
CA TYR A 112 15.10 -2.76 1.70
C TYR A 112 13.72 -2.80 1.02
N ASP A 113 13.46 -3.87 0.25
CA ASP A 113 12.19 -4.06 -0.45
C ASP A 113 11.01 -4.12 0.52
N ALA A 114 11.16 -4.78 1.67
CA ALA A 114 10.13 -4.85 2.71
C ALA A 114 9.76 -3.46 3.25
N PHE A 115 10.74 -2.57 3.44
CA PHE A 115 10.48 -1.18 3.83
C PHE A 115 9.74 -0.42 2.73
N LEU A 116 10.15 -0.55 1.47
CA LEU A 116 9.50 0.15 0.34
C LEU A 116 8.06 -0.34 0.13
N ALA A 117 7.85 -1.66 0.14
CA ALA A 117 6.57 -2.33 -0.02
C ALA A 117 5.54 -1.93 1.05
N ALA A 118 6.01 -1.60 2.26
CA ALA A 118 5.14 -1.21 3.36
C ALA A 118 4.26 0.01 3.05
N GLY A 119 4.72 0.92 2.18
CA GLY A 119 3.95 2.07 1.74
C GLY A 119 2.70 1.65 0.97
N GLU A 120 2.87 0.83 -0.07
CA GLU A 120 1.75 0.39 -0.92
C GLU A 120 0.85 -0.60 -0.19
N ASN A 121 1.44 -1.51 0.59
CA ASN A 121 0.73 -2.49 1.41
C ASN A 121 -0.23 -1.82 2.40
N ASN A 122 0.24 -0.82 3.16
CA ASN A 122 -0.62 -0.14 4.12
C ASN A 122 -1.63 0.80 3.45
N ASN A 123 -1.28 1.40 2.32
CA ASN A 123 -2.24 2.21 1.57
C ASN A 123 -3.38 1.37 0.98
N ALA A 124 -3.08 0.17 0.46
CA ALA A 124 -4.10 -0.76 -0.02
C ALA A 124 -5.10 -1.15 1.08
N LYS A 125 -4.63 -1.38 2.31
CA LYS A 125 -5.51 -1.63 3.47
C LYS A 125 -6.40 -0.43 3.81
N LEU A 126 -5.85 0.78 3.80
CA LEU A 126 -6.61 2.01 4.03
C LEU A 126 -7.69 2.21 2.96
N ILE A 127 -7.32 2.06 1.68
CA ILE A 127 -8.23 2.26 0.54
C ILE A 127 -9.34 1.21 0.55
N ALA A 128 -9.03 -0.06 0.82
CA ALA A 128 -10.05 -1.08 0.98
C ALA A 128 -11.05 -0.74 2.11
N ALA A 129 -10.55 -0.28 3.27
CA ALA A 129 -11.42 0.14 4.36
C ALA A 129 -12.31 1.35 3.96
N TYR A 130 -11.74 2.32 3.25
CA TYR A 130 -12.46 3.48 2.75
C TYR A 130 -13.54 3.12 1.72
N PHE A 131 -13.25 2.21 0.81
CA PHE A 131 -14.21 1.71 -0.17
C PHE A 131 -15.39 1.01 0.52
N ASN A 132 -15.14 0.13 1.50
CA ASN A 132 -16.19 -0.53 2.28
C ASN A 132 -17.08 0.47 3.03
N GLN A 133 -16.48 1.46 3.69
CA GLN A 133 -17.23 2.50 4.39
C GLN A 133 -18.18 3.27 3.44
N ASN A 134 -17.84 3.32 2.16
CA ASN A 134 -18.58 4.07 1.15
C ASN A 134 -19.39 3.18 0.20
N GLY A 135 -19.72 1.95 0.60
CA GLY A 135 -20.66 1.09 -0.12
C GLY A 135 -20.09 0.38 -1.35
N ILE A 136 -18.76 0.24 -1.43
CA ILE A 136 -18.12 -0.69 -2.35
C ILE A 136 -17.66 -1.90 -1.54
N ASP A 137 -18.18 -3.08 -1.86
CA ASP A 137 -17.66 -4.34 -1.30
C ASP A 137 -16.24 -4.55 -1.81
N ALA A 138 -15.26 -4.27 -0.95
CA ALA A 138 -13.86 -4.18 -1.33
C ALA A 138 -12.97 -4.99 -0.39
N ARG A 139 -11.94 -5.62 -0.94
CA ARG A 139 -11.01 -6.42 -0.14
C ARG A 139 -9.58 -6.07 -0.47
N TYR A 140 -8.79 -5.82 0.57
CA TYR A 140 -7.33 -5.81 0.43
C TYR A 140 -6.86 -7.23 0.09
N VAL A 141 -6.04 -7.35 -0.95
CA VAL A 141 -5.42 -8.63 -1.32
C VAL A 141 -3.91 -8.47 -1.28
N HIS A 142 -3.27 -9.32 -0.47
CA HIS A 142 -1.82 -9.37 -0.42
C HIS A 142 -1.28 -9.88 -1.77
N PRO A 143 -0.20 -9.33 -2.36
CA PRO A 143 0.30 -9.77 -3.67
C PRO A 143 0.57 -11.27 -3.78
N ARG A 144 1.15 -11.87 -2.74
CA ARG A 144 1.27 -13.34 -2.61
C ARG A 144 -0.08 -14.10 -2.70
N GLU A 145 -1.13 -13.59 -2.06
CA GLU A 145 -2.49 -14.17 -2.13
C GLU A 145 -3.14 -13.92 -3.49
N ALA A 146 -2.83 -12.79 -4.13
CA ALA A 146 -3.22 -12.47 -5.50
C ALA A 146 -2.53 -13.38 -6.54
N GLY A 147 -1.66 -14.29 -6.11
CA GLY A 147 -0.92 -15.15 -7.01
C GLY A 147 0.25 -14.47 -7.70
N ILE A 148 0.63 -13.24 -7.31
CA ILE A 148 1.79 -12.52 -7.82
C ILE A 148 3.04 -13.15 -7.22
N VAL A 149 3.68 -14.03 -7.99
CA VAL A 149 4.92 -14.71 -7.62
C VAL A 149 6.02 -14.20 -8.55
N VAL A 150 7.16 -13.86 -7.96
CA VAL A 150 8.27 -13.22 -8.66
C VAL A 150 9.58 -13.99 -8.45
N THR A 151 10.58 -13.69 -9.28
CA THR A 151 11.95 -14.18 -9.09
C THR A 151 12.54 -13.68 -7.77
N SER A 152 13.48 -14.44 -7.21
CA SER A 152 14.18 -14.10 -5.97
C SER A 152 15.33 -13.11 -6.22
N GLU A 153 15.01 -11.99 -6.88
CA GLU A 153 15.96 -10.92 -7.21
C GLU A 153 15.52 -9.61 -6.53
N PRO A 154 16.02 -9.30 -5.31
CA PRO A 154 15.69 -8.06 -4.61
C PRO A 154 15.91 -6.82 -5.48
N GLY A 155 14.97 -5.88 -5.46
CA GLY A 155 14.97 -4.66 -6.27
C GLY A 155 14.76 -4.85 -7.78
N ASN A 156 14.76 -6.08 -8.30
CA ASN A 156 14.61 -6.39 -9.73
C ASN A 156 13.71 -7.62 -10.00
N ALA A 157 12.84 -7.95 -9.06
CA ALA A 157 12.02 -9.14 -9.11
C ALA A 157 11.09 -9.12 -10.35
N ARG A 158 11.01 -10.24 -11.07
CA ARG A 158 10.19 -10.40 -12.27
C ARG A 158 9.10 -11.43 -12.04
N ILE A 159 7.89 -11.17 -12.53
CA ILE A 159 6.78 -12.14 -12.45
C ILE A 159 7.18 -13.45 -13.16
N ILE A 160 6.99 -14.58 -12.48
CA ILE A 160 7.23 -15.90 -13.07
C ILE A 160 6.01 -16.37 -13.88
N PRO A 161 6.18 -17.15 -14.96
CA PRO A 161 5.06 -17.58 -15.80
C PRO A 161 3.92 -18.28 -15.05
N SER A 162 4.21 -19.13 -14.07
CA SER A 162 3.19 -19.83 -13.27
C SER A 162 2.36 -18.91 -12.35
N SER A 163 2.71 -17.63 -12.27
CA SER A 163 1.95 -16.61 -11.55
C SER A 163 0.64 -16.28 -12.27
N TYR A 164 0.62 -16.33 -13.61
CA TYR A 164 -0.53 -15.92 -14.42
C TYR A 164 -1.77 -16.80 -14.15
N ASP A 165 -1.60 -18.11 -14.03
CA ASP A 165 -2.70 -19.04 -13.74
C ASP A 165 -3.41 -18.70 -12.41
N LYS A 166 -2.64 -18.28 -11.40
CA LYS A 166 -3.19 -17.89 -10.09
C LYS A 166 -3.86 -16.52 -10.12
N ILE A 167 -3.29 -15.58 -10.88
CA ILE A 167 -3.87 -14.24 -11.06
C ILE A 167 -5.21 -14.35 -11.80
N GLU A 168 -5.32 -15.24 -12.78
CA GLU A 168 -6.55 -15.46 -13.54
C GLU A 168 -7.71 -15.90 -12.64
N GLY A 169 -7.45 -16.74 -11.64
CA GLY A 169 -8.46 -17.17 -10.66
C GLY A 169 -9.07 -16.04 -9.81
N LEU A 170 -8.47 -14.84 -9.79
CA LEU A 170 -9.08 -13.69 -9.13
C LEU A 170 -10.28 -13.13 -9.89
N ALA A 171 -10.41 -13.42 -11.20
CA ALA A 171 -11.49 -12.94 -12.05
C ALA A 171 -12.89 -13.39 -11.59
N ASP A 172 -12.93 -14.47 -10.82
CA ASP A 172 -14.13 -15.08 -10.24
C ASP A 172 -14.68 -14.31 -9.04
N SER A 173 -13.91 -13.36 -8.47
CA SER A 173 -14.40 -12.52 -7.38
C SER A 173 -15.40 -11.47 -7.85
N ASN A 174 -16.46 -11.27 -7.07
CA ASN A 174 -17.43 -10.19 -7.24
C ASN A 174 -17.07 -8.93 -6.44
N GLU A 175 -16.06 -9.01 -5.58
CA GLU A 175 -15.55 -7.87 -4.79
C GLU A 175 -14.67 -6.96 -5.65
N VAL A 176 -14.48 -5.72 -5.20
CA VAL A 176 -13.40 -4.86 -5.68
C VAL A 176 -12.11 -5.20 -4.93
N LEU A 177 -11.15 -5.81 -5.61
CA LEU A 177 -9.85 -6.18 -5.06
C LEU A 177 -8.90 -4.97 -5.10
N VAL A 178 -8.40 -4.57 -3.93
CA VAL A 178 -7.41 -3.51 -3.77
C VAL A 178 -6.04 -4.14 -3.55
N ILE A 179 -5.12 -3.92 -4.47
CA ILE A 179 -3.86 -4.66 -4.58
C ILE A 179 -2.68 -3.67 -4.58
N PRO A 180 -1.63 -3.88 -3.76
CA PRO A 180 -0.38 -3.12 -3.87
C PRO A 180 0.23 -3.24 -5.27
N GLY A 181 0.75 -2.15 -5.84
CA GLY A 181 1.37 -2.13 -7.16
C GLY A 181 2.86 -2.52 -7.19
N PHE A 182 3.51 -2.49 -6.02
CA PHE A 182 4.88 -2.87 -5.72
C PHE A 182 4.90 -3.54 -4.34
N PHE A 183 5.60 -4.67 -4.24
CA PHE A 183 5.67 -5.47 -3.03
C PHE A 183 6.92 -6.35 -3.00
#